data_AF-A0A7X0M7L2-F1
#
_entry.id   AF-A0A7X0M7L2-F1
#
_cell.length_a   1.000
_cell.length_b   1.000
_cell.length_c   1.000
_cell.angle_alpha   90.00
_cell.angle_beta   90.00
_cell.angle_gamma   90.00
#
_symmetry.space_group_name_H-M   'P 1'
#
loop_
_entity.id
_entity.type
_entity.pdbx_description
1 polymer ?
#
loop_
_entity_poly.entity_id
_entity_poly.type
_entity_poly.pdbx_seq_one_letter_code
_entity_poly.pdbx_strand_id
1 'polypeptide(L)'
;MGIMRSGRLAAIAAAVLVTTAGTACAAPGGVAGISTLPPAPSASDPATDPAGDPATDPVTATETGPAASAGPSGGPEASPDAIDPASLDPTATPGAAVPKGDPPVRVPPPKLSPFKYVFPVRGCRVTYPRQQAAVPRTTVWAGKGCAFVAPVDGVVHETNTRNRWTASTDRGADRVGRFVTVVGKDGVRYLGGHLDSVGNGIRPGVAVRAGQVLGTVGDSGDGKGGSSGLYFAISWQTSSAYWWVRRGMVDPWSYLDAWMTGNPTLSPGTEVASMRARLGATPRCQAECAAKSTPRPRPTATQPNHQPTPQVTRG
;
A
#
# COMPACT_ATOMS: atom_id res chain seq x y z
N MET A 1 12.00 48.98 47.92
CA MET A 1 11.74 49.12 46.47
C MET A 1 10.29 48.71 46.21
N GLY A 2 9.54 49.44 45.40
CA GLY A 2 8.23 49.01 44.93
C GLY A 2 8.33 48.26 43.61
N ILE A 3 7.45 47.29 43.37
CA ILE A 3 7.23 46.68 42.06
C ILE A 3 5.76 46.86 41.71
N MET A 4 5.52 47.41 40.52
CA MET A 4 4.22 47.72 39.96
C MET A 4 4.21 47.24 38.50
N ARG A 5 3.00 47.03 37.94
CA ARG A 5 2.68 46.69 36.54
C ARG A 5 2.71 45.20 36.21
N SER A 6 1.87 44.70 35.30
CA SER A 6 0.59 45.21 34.78
C SER A 6 -0.11 44.07 34.04
N GLY A 7 -1.42 43.90 34.24
CA GLY A 7 -2.23 43.07 33.35
C GLY A 7 -2.31 43.69 31.94
N ARG A 8 -2.40 42.85 30.91
CA ARG A 8 -2.74 43.25 29.54
C ARG A 8 -3.86 42.36 29.02
N LEU A 9 -5.04 42.96 28.83
CA LEU A 9 -6.15 42.35 28.09
C LEU A 9 -5.79 42.35 26.61
N ALA A 10 -6.01 41.22 25.92
CA ALA A 10 -5.89 41.13 24.47
C ALA A 10 -7.29 41.26 23.85
N ALA A 11 -7.49 42.28 23.01
CA ALA A 11 -8.76 42.48 22.31
C ALA A 11 -8.88 41.52 21.12
N ILE A 12 -10.03 40.84 21.00
CA ILE A 12 -10.33 39.95 19.87
C ILE A 12 -10.99 40.78 18.76
N ALA A 13 -10.27 41.00 17.65
CA ALA A 13 -10.81 41.66 16.47
C ALA A 13 -11.41 40.62 15.51
N ALA A 14 -12.74 40.53 15.47
CA ALA A 14 -13.45 39.67 14.51
C ALA A 14 -13.60 40.38 13.16
N ALA A 15 -12.92 39.89 12.12
CA ALA A 15 -13.04 40.40 10.76
C ALA A 15 -14.11 39.60 9.98
N VAL A 16 -15.27 40.22 9.75
CA VAL A 16 -16.31 39.65 8.88
C VAL A 16 -15.95 39.93 7.42
N LEU A 17 -15.77 38.88 6.62
CA LEU A 17 -15.58 39.01 5.18
C LEU A 17 -16.92 38.80 4.45
N VAL A 18 -17.38 39.83 3.73
CA VAL A 18 -18.64 39.79 2.98
C VAL A 18 -18.46 39.02 1.68
N THR A 19 -19.33 38.04 1.43
CA THR A 19 -19.40 37.32 0.15
C THR A 19 -20.26 38.11 -0.85
N THR A 20 -19.70 38.47 -2.00
CA THR A 20 -20.45 38.92 -3.17
C THR A 20 -20.36 37.88 -4.28
N ALA A 21 -21.50 37.46 -4.82
CA ALA A 21 -21.57 36.55 -5.96
C ALA A 21 -21.40 37.33 -7.28
N GLY A 22 -20.63 36.77 -8.22
CA GLY A 22 -20.43 37.34 -9.54
C GLY A 22 -20.56 36.28 -10.64
N THR A 23 -21.76 36.14 -11.20
CA THR A 23 -22.05 35.28 -12.34
C THR A 23 -21.65 35.95 -13.66
N ALA A 24 -20.85 35.28 -14.48
CA ALA A 24 -20.58 35.68 -15.86
C ALA A 24 -20.40 34.43 -16.74
N CYS A 25 -21.21 34.32 -17.80
CA CYS A 25 -21.14 33.23 -18.78
C CYS A 25 -20.27 33.63 -19.97
N ALA A 26 -19.38 32.75 -20.44
CA ALA A 26 -18.68 32.93 -21.72
C ALA A 26 -18.22 31.59 -22.34
N ALA A 27 -18.89 31.19 -23.42
CA ALA A 27 -18.52 30.17 -24.41
C ALA A 27 -19.45 30.35 -25.63
N PRO A 28 -19.15 29.85 -26.85
CA PRO A 28 -18.08 28.92 -27.23
C PRO A 28 -17.24 29.32 -28.47
N GLY A 29 -16.26 28.47 -28.82
CA GLY A 29 -15.45 28.44 -30.05
C GLY A 29 -14.19 27.60 -29.80
N GLY A 30 -13.73 26.65 -30.65
CA GLY A 30 -14.05 26.37 -32.05
C GLY A 30 -12.98 26.98 -32.97
N VAL A 31 -12.26 26.26 -33.83
CA VAL A 31 -12.25 24.82 -34.20
C VAL A 31 -10.83 24.40 -34.66
N ALA A 32 -10.67 23.14 -35.11
CA ALA A 32 -9.48 22.51 -35.69
C ALA A 32 -8.30 22.18 -34.73
N GLY A 33 -7.58 21.07 -34.89
CA GLY A 33 -7.84 19.90 -35.75
C GLY A 33 -6.65 19.43 -36.58
N ILE A 34 -5.77 18.62 -35.99
CA ILE A 34 -5.00 17.61 -36.72
C ILE A 34 -5.12 16.28 -35.98
N SER A 35 -5.32 15.18 -36.72
CA SER A 35 -5.45 13.84 -36.17
C SER A 35 -4.38 12.94 -36.80
N THR A 36 -3.34 12.63 -36.04
CA THR A 36 -2.27 11.71 -36.46
C THR A 36 -2.52 10.35 -35.84
N LEU A 37 -3.16 9.46 -36.61
CA LEU A 37 -3.32 8.05 -36.25
C LEU A 37 -1.94 7.38 -36.09
N PRO A 38 -1.72 6.54 -35.06
CA PRO A 38 -0.57 5.65 -35.02
C PRO A 38 -0.75 4.51 -36.06
N PRO A 39 0.34 3.98 -36.64
CA PRO A 39 0.26 2.84 -37.55
C PRO A 39 -0.16 1.56 -36.81
N ALA A 40 -0.93 0.72 -37.49
CA ALA A 40 -1.25 -0.63 -37.03
C ALA A 40 -0.03 -1.56 -37.13
N PRO A 41 0.09 -2.61 -36.28
CA PRO A 41 1.13 -3.62 -36.43
C PRO A 41 0.87 -4.50 -37.65
N SER A 42 1.91 -4.80 -38.43
CA SER A 42 1.84 -5.77 -39.52
C SER A 42 1.61 -7.19 -39.00
N ALA A 43 0.70 -7.93 -39.62
CA ALA A 43 0.66 -9.38 -39.53
C ALA A 43 1.53 -9.99 -40.65
N SER A 44 2.19 -11.11 -40.37
CA SER A 44 2.93 -11.91 -41.37
C SER A 44 3.03 -13.36 -40.89
N ASP A 45 2.01 -14.13 -41.27
CA ASP A 45 1.87 -15.58 -41.51
C ASP A 45 2.62 -16.66 -40.68
N PRO A 46 2.00 -17.85 -40.49
CA PRO A 46 2.56 -18.96 -39.70
C PRO A 46 3.42 -19.94 -40.51
N ALA A 47 4.25 -20.71 -39.80
CA ALA A 47 4.79 -22.00 -40.25
C ALA A 47 4.68 -22.99 -39.07
N THR A 48 3.82 -24.00 -39.12
CA THR A 48 4.02 -25.34 -39.74
C THR A 48 4.62 -26.34 -38.74
N ASP A 49 3.75 -27.15 -38.11
CA ASP A 49 4.12 -28.39 -37.43
C ASP A 49 4.67 -29.43 -38.44
N PRO A 50 5.36 -30.47 -37.95
CA PRO A 50 4.67 -31.78 -37.99
C PRO A 50 4.92 -32.72 -36.79
N ALA A 51 3.83 -33.38 -36.37
CA ALA A 51 3.69 -34.77 -35.88
C ALA A 51 4.67 -35.35 -34.82
N GLY A 52 4.10 -35.91 -33.73
CA GLY A 52 4.87 -36.62 -32.69
C GLY A 52 4.06 -37.32 -31.59
N ASP A 53 2.96 -38.00 -31.94
CA ASP A 53 2.21 -38.91 -31.02
C ASP A 53 2.79 -40.34 -31.11
N PRO A 54 2.75 -41.18 -30.05
CA PRO A 54 1.49 -41.81 -29.64
C PRO A 54 1.25 -42.07 -28.13
N ALA A 55 0.03 -41.74 -27.69
CA ALA A 55 -0.91 -42.54 -26.88
C ALA A 55 -0.44 -43.66 -25.90
N THR A 56 -0.96 -43.60 -24.66
CA THR A 56 -1.56 -44.75 -23.92
C THR A 56 -2.70 -44.27 -23.00
N ASP A 57 -3.66 -45.17 -22.71
CA ASP A 57 -5.00 -44.90 -22.17
C ASP A 57 -5.11 -44.41 -20.71
N PRO A 58 -6.27 -43.80 -20.35
CA PRO A 58 -6.88 -43.92 -19.03
C PRO A 58 -8.20 -44.71 -19.06
N VAL A 59 -8.34 -45.70 -18.16
CA VAL A 59 -9.55 -46.54 -18.07
C VAL A 59 -10.78 -45.83 -17.48
N THR A 60 -11.96 -46.16 -18.01
CA THR A 60 -13.27 -45.67 -17.55
C THR A 60 -13.78 -46.44 -16.32
N ALA A 61 -14.46 -45.74 -15.41
CA ALA A 61 -15.40 -46.34 -14.46
C ALA A 61 -16.60 -45.40 -14.24
N THR A 62 -17.83 -45.95 -14.22
CA THR A 62 -19.08 -45.21 -13.98
C THR A 62 -20.17 -46.19 -13.57
N GLU A 63 -20.68 -46.07 -12.34
CA GLU A 63 -21.98 -46.56 -11.82
C GLU A 63 -22.24 -45.77 -10.52
N THR A 64 -23.35 -45.02 -10.34
CA THR A 64 -24.74 -45.41 -9.96
C THR A 64 -24.92 -45.98 -8.55
N GLY A 65 -25.91 -45.45 -7.82
CA GLY A 65 -26.33 -45.91 -6.47
C GLY A 65 -27.35 -47.06 -6.49
N PRO A 66 -27.93 -47.44 -5.34
CA PRO A 66 -29.10 -46.70 -4.82
C PRO A 66 -29.15 -46.58 -3.27
N ALA A 67 -30.35 -46.52 -2.66
CA ALA A 67 -30.59 -46.13 -1.26
C ALA A 67 -31.66 -46.99 -0.53
N ALA A 68 -31.93 -46.67 0.75
CA ALA A 68 -32.94 -47.26 1.65
C ALA A 68 -32.61 -48.68 2.19
N SER A 69 -33.00 -49.17 3.39
CA SER A 69 -33.71 -48.67 4.60
C SER A 69 -33.09 -49.37 5.85
N ALA A 70 -33.58 -49.42 7.11
CA ALA A 70 -34.83 -49.03 7.81
C ALA A 70 -34.59 -48.82 9.34
N GLY A 71 -35.66 -48.65 10.14
CA GLY A 71 -35.67 -48.84 11.62
C GLY A 71 -36.38 -50.15 12.02
N PRO A 72 -37.04 -50.28 13.20
CA PRO A 72 -37.27 -49.27 14.26
C PRO A 72 -37.26 -49.81 15.73
N SER A 73 -37.72 -48.97 16.67
CA SER A 73 -38.41 -49.29 17.96
C SER A 73 -37.63 -49.88 19.15
N GLY A 74 -37.99 -49.43 20.38
CA GLY A 74 -37.49 -50.02 21.63
C GLY A 74 -37.63 -49.18 22.93
N GLY A 75 -38.79 -48.57 23.20
CA GLY A 75 -39.13 -48.15 24.59
C GLY A 75 -39.51 -49.36 25.46
N PRO A 76 -39.61 -49.22 26.81
CA PRO A 76 -40.56 -48.27 27.40
C PRO A 76 -40.06 -47.48 28.62
N GLU A 77 -40.95 -46.63 29.13
CA GLU A 77 -40.84 -45.73 30.27
C GLU A 77 -41.40 -46.37 31.56
N ALA A 78 -40.78 -46.09 32.72
CA ALA A 78 -41.37 -46.32 34.03
C ALA A 78 -40.79 -45.35 35.08
N SER A 79 -41.66 -44.78 35.90
CA SER A 79 -41.38 -43.93 37.07
C SER A 79 -42.37 -44.33 38.18
N PRO A 80 -42.30 -43.75 39.39
CA PRO A 80 -41.14 -43.52 40.26
C PRO A 80 -41.31 -44.23 41.62
N ASP A 81 -40.30 -44.22 42.49
CA ASP A 81 -40.47 -44.60 43.90
C ASP A 81 -39.74 -43.63 44.86
N ALA A 82 -40.18 -43.59 46.12
CA ALA A 82 -40.01 -42.42 46.98
C ALA A 82 -39.07 -42.59 48.20
N ILE A 83 -38.25 -41.55 48.41
CA ILE A 83 -37.72 -41.00 49.67
C ILE A 83 -37.39 -41.97 50.84
N ASP A 84 -36.12 -41.98 51.26
CA ASP A 84 -35.75 -42.09 52.68
C ASP A 84 -34.60 -41.07 52.99
N PRO A 85 -34.74 -40.14 53.96
CA PRO A 85 -33.77 -39.08 54.20
C PRO A 85 -33.03 -39.26 55.55
N ALA A 86 -32.36 -40.40 55.75
CA ALA A 86 -31.65 -40.73 56.98
C ALA A 86 -30.16 -41.09 56.76
N SER A 87 -29.29 -40.33 57.44
CA SER A 87 -27.89 -40.62 57.80
C SER A 87 -27.00 -41.46 56.86
N LEU A 88 -26.03 -40.79 56.21
CA LEU A 88 -24.61 -41.13 56.39
C LEU A 88 -23.78 -39.84 56.46
N ASP A 89 -22.82 -39.78 57.39
CA ASP A 89 -21.98 -38.59 57.62
C ASP A 89 -21.03 -38.29 56.45
N PRO A 90 -20.76 -36.99 56.15
CA PRO A 90 -19.74 -36.59 55.20
C PRO A 90 -18.33 -36.82 55.78
N THR A 91 -17.86 -38.07 55.74
CA THR A 91 -16.46 -38.41 56.01
C THR A 91 -15.59 -37.79 54.92
N ALA A 92 -15.12 -36.57 55.18
CA ALA A 92 -14.30 -35.80 54.26
C ALA A 92 -12.90 -36.39 54.14
N THR A 93 -12.72 -37.36 53.23
CA THR A 93 -11.42 -37.97 52.90
C THR A 93 -10.41 -36.91 52.46
N PRO A 94 -9.35 -36.63 53.25
CA PRO A 94 -8.32 -35.68 52.85
C PRO A 94 -7.42 -36.32 51.79
N GLY A 95 -7.20 -35.63 50.66
CA GLY A 95 -6.10 -35.97 49.74
C GLY A 95 -6.48 -36.63 48.39
N ALA A 96 -7.75 -36.62 47.98
CA ALA A 96 -8.09 -36.83 46.57
C ALA A 96 -7.58 -35.64 45.73
N ALA A 97 -6.33 -35.70 45.28
CA ALA A 97 -5.71 -34.65 44.49
C ALA A 97 -6.43 -34.49 43.15
N VAL A 98 -6.97 -33.29 42.88
CA VAL A 98 -7.58 -32.96 41.59
C VAL A 98 -6.56 -33.22 40.47
N PRO A 99 -6.89 -34.05 39.45
CA PRO A 99 -6.01 -34.26 38.33
C PRO A 99 -5.65 -32.91 37.68
N LYS A 100 -4.37 -32.60 37.60
CA LYS A 100 -3.90 -31.43 36.85
C LYS A 100 -4.22 -31.68 35.38
N GLY A 101 -5.22 -30.98 34.86
CA GLY A 101 -5.55 -31.02 33.43
C GLY A 101 -4.32 -30.68 32.58
N ASP A 102 -4.19 -31.35 31.43
CA ASP A 102 -3.03 -31.24 30.57
C ASP A 102 -2.72 -29.78 30.17
N PRO A 103 -1.43 -29.42 30.00
CA PRO A 103 -1.05 -28.08 29.58
C PRO A 103 -1.73 -27.73 28.25
N PRO A 104 -2.33 -26.52 28.13
CA PRO A 104 -3.21 -26.21 27.01
C PRO A 104 -2.50 -26.32 25.66
N VAL A 105 -3.03 -27.17 24.79
CA VAL A 105 -2.48 -27.46 23.47
C VAL A 105 -2.45 -26.18 22.63
N ARG A 106 -1.24 -25.68 22.37
CA ARG A 106 -1.02 -24.45 21.57
C ARG A 106 -1.19 -24.76 20.09
N VAL A 107 -2.44 -24.77 19.62
CA VAL A 107 -2.77 -24.86 18.19
C VAL A 107 -2.11 -23.69 17.44
N PRO A 108 -1.34 -23.93 16.37
CA PRO A 108 -0.77 -22.86 15.56
C PRO A 108 -1.87 -21.97 14.93
N PRO A 109 -1.64 -20.65 14.75
CA PRO A 109 -2.61 -19.78 14.10
C PRO A 109 -2.99 -20.29 12.69
N PRO A 110 -4.27 -20.20 12.28
CA PRO A 110 -4.72 -20.66 10.98
C PRO A 110 -4.01 -19.91 9.84
N LYS A 111 -3.62 -20.61 8.78
CA LYS A 111 -3.05 -19.98 7.58
C LYS A 111 -4.16 -19.25 6.81
N LEU A 112 -3.95 -17.96 6.54
CA LEU A 112 -4.94 -17.09 5.88
C LEU A 112 -4.69 -16.94 4.37
N SER A 113 -3.52 -17.36 3.88
CA SER A 113 -3.19 -17.45 2.45
C SER A 113 -2.07 -18.48 2.24
N PRO A 114 -1.81 -18.95 1.00
CA PRO A 114 -0.67 -19.82 0.70
C PRO A 114 0.69 -19.10 0.74
N PHE A 115 0.69 -17.77 0.87
CA PHE A 115 1.89 -16.94 0.88
C PHE A 115 2.38 -16.67 2.30
N LYS A 116 3.70 -16.49 2.46
CA LYS A 116 4.32 -16.01 3.70
C LYS A 116 4.90 -14.62 3.48
N TYR A 117 4.60 -13.73 4.41
CA TYR A 117 5.02 -12.34 4.39
C TYR A 117 6.11 -12.07 5.44
N VAL A 118 6.86 -11.01 5.21
CA VAL A 118 7.95 -10.52 6.06
C VAL A 118 7.76 -9.01 6.25
N PHE A 119 7.90 -8.53 7.50
CA PHE A 119 7.85 -7.09 7.77
C PHE A 119 8.91 -6.33 6.96
N PRO A 120 8.57 -5.23 6.26
CA PRO A 120 9.41 -4.66 5.20
C PRO A 120 10.70 -3.98 5.66
N VAL A 121 10.91 -3.78 6.96
CA VAL A 121 12.17 -3.24 7.51
C VAL A 121 12.85 -4.27 8.41
N ARG A 122 14.14 -4.54 8.18
CA ARG A 122 14.94 -5.47 8.99
C ARG A 122 16.19 -4.81 9.57
N GLY A 123 16.65 -5.37 10.70
CA GLY A 123 17.88 -4.95 11.40
C GLY A 123 17.72 -3.76 12.36
N CYS A 124 16.51 -3.21 12.51
CA CYS A 124 16.29 -1.98 13.26
C CYS A 124 15.00 -2.02 14.10
N ARG A 125 14.98 -1.23 15.20
CA ARG A 125 13.74 -0.83 15.87
C ARG A 125 12.95 0.10 14.94
N VAL A 126 11.63 -0.05 14.94
CA VAL A 126 10.71 0.72 14.08
C VAL A 126 9.48 1.18 14.85
N THR A 127 8.82 2.23 14.35
CA THR A 127 7.46 2.62 14.75
C THR A 127 6.66 3.08 13.52
N TYR A 128 5.34 2.97 13.58
CA TYR A 128 4.44 3.44 12.52
C TYR A 128 3.04 3.77 13.07
N PRO A 129 2.31 4.71 12.44
CA PRO A 129 0.92 5.00 12.80
C PRO A 129 -0.04 3.90 12.37
N ARG A 130 -1.07 3.64 13.18
CA ARG A 130 -2.23 2.79 12.87
C ARG A 130 -3.45 3.66 12.55
N GLN A 131 -3.27 4.53 11.56
CA GLN A 131 -4.22 5.56 11.16
C GLN A 131 -4.18 5.69 9.63
N GLN A 132 -5.34 5.95 9.04
CA GLN A 132 -5.46 6.23 7.60
C GLN A 132 -4.86 7.60 7.27
N ALA A 133 -4.18 7.69 6.14
CA ALA A 133 -3.67 8.94 5.57
C ALA A 133 -4.43 9.32 4.29
N ALA A 134 -4.36 10.59 3.87
CA ALA A 134 -5.08 11.08 2.68
C ALA A 134 -4.70 10.32 1.39
N VAL A 135 -3.49 9.76 1.33
CA VAL A 135 -3.11 8.67 0.41
C VAL A 135 -2.98 7.41 1.27
N PRO A 136 -3.55 6.24 0.91
CA PRO A 136 -3.43 5.00 1.69
C PRO A 136 -1.99 4.45 1.74
N ARG A 137 -1.21 4.91 2.71
CA ARG A 137 0.21 4.59 2.91
C ARG A 137 0.63 4.80 4.36
N THR A 138 1.68 4.12 4.78
CA THR A 138 2.24 4.20 6.13
C THR A 138 3.72 4.57 6.05
N THR A 139 4.18 5.54 6.84
CA THR A 139 5.62 5.71 7.07
C THR A 139 6.06 4.80 8.21
N VAL A 140 6.98 3.87 7.92
CA VAL A 140 7.65 3.04 8.93
C VAL A 140 8.94 3.74 9.31
N TRP A 141 8.92 4.47 10.43
CA TRP A 141 10.08 5.19 10.96
C TRP A 141 11.16 4.19 11.38
N ALA A 142 12.39 4.43 10.92
CA ALA A 142 13.55 3.58 11.18
C ALA A 142 14.83 4.42 11.08
N GLY A 143 15.96 3.88 11.55
CA GLY A 143 17.27 4.49 11.30
C GLY A 143 17.56 4.64 9.81
N LYS A 144 18.35 5.67 9.46
CA LYS A 144 18.93 5.76 8.12
C LYS A 144 19.88 4.58 7.91
N GLY A 145 19.83 3.96 6.73
CA GLY A 145 20.62 2.76 6.42
C GLY A 145 19.96 1.41 6.77
N CYS A 146 18.86 1.40 7.52
CA CYS A 146 18.13 0.16 7.84
C CYS A 146 17.68 -0.57 6.57
N ALA A 147 17.69 -1.91 6.56
CA ALA A 147 17.40 -2.69 5.36
C ALA A 147 15.90 -2.65 5.02
N PHE A 148 15.55 -2.13 3.83
CA PHE A 148 14.25 -2.36 3.22
C PHE A 148 14.27 -3.71 2.50
N VAL A 149 13.27 -4.56 2.76
CA VAL A 149 13.18 -5.92 2.23
C VAL A 149 11.86 -6.19 1.51
N ALA A 150 11.88 -7.13 0.57
CA ALA A 150 10.68 -7.59 -0.13
C ALA A 150 9.68 -8.22 0.86
N PRO A 151 8.42 -7.77 0.94
CA PRO A 151 7.44 -8.35 1.85
C PRO A 151 7.11 -9.81 1.53
N VAL A 152 7.11 -10.16 0.25
CA VAL A 152 6.74 -11.49 -0.27
C VAL A 152 7.62 -11.84 -1.48
N ASP A 153 7.66 -13.11 -1.86
CA ASP A 153 8.20 -13.55 -3.14
C ASP A 153 7.51 -12.81 -4.31
N GLY A 154 8.28 -12.34 -5.30
CA GLY A 154 7.73 -11.56 -6.40
C GLY A 154 8.75 -11.17 -7.46
N VAL A 155 8.42 -10.16 -8.26
CA VAL A 155 9.28 -9.56 -9.29
C VAL A 155 9.32 -8.05 -9.10
N VAL A 156 10.52 -7.45 -9.18
CA VAL A 156 10.70 -6.00 -9.17
C VAL A 156 10.07 -5.40 -10.43
N HIS A 157 9.13 -4.47 -10.27
CA HIS A 157 8.41 -3.83 -11.39
C HIS A 157 9.01 -2.47 -11.75
N GLU A 158 9.14 -1.57 -10.79
CA GLU A 158 9.68 -0.22 -11.00
C GLU A 158 10.80 0.08 -10.00
N THR A 159 11.82 0.81 -10.43
CA THR A 159 12.86 1.35 -9.53
C THR A 159 13.16 2.79 -9.89
N ASN A 160 13.30 3.67 -8.89
CA ASN A 160 13.93 4.98 -9.09
C ASN A 160 15.17 5.10 -8.20
N THR A 161 16.34 5.23 -8.81
CA THR A 161 17.63 5.38 -8.11
C THR A 161 18.01 6.85 -7.86
N ARG A 162 17.30 7.81 -8.47
CA ARG A 162 17.61 9.25 -8.40
C ARG A 162 16.53 10.01 -7.63
N ASN A 163 16.90 10.71 -6.56
CA ASN A 163 15.96 11.66 -5.95
C ASN A 163 15.76 12.85 -6.91
N ARG A 164 14.57 12.95 -7.51
CA ARG A 164 14.19 14.01 -8.47
C ARG A 164 13.37 15.13 -7.85
N TRP A 165 12.86 14.93 -6.64
CA TRP A 165 11.93 15.87 -6.01
C TRP A 165 12.64 17.16 -5.59
N THR A 166 11.95 18.29 -5.79
CA THR A 166 12.37 19.61 -5.34
C THR A 166 11.19 20.32 -4.68
N ALA A 167 11.40 20.91 -3.50
CA ALA A 167 10.34 21.57 -2.73
C ALA A 167 9.63 22.73 -3.46
N SER A 168 10.28 23.30 -4.49
CA SER A 168 9.80 24.39 -5.34
C SER A 168 8.84 23.94 -6.45
N THR A 169 8.99 22.73 -6.99
CA THR A 169 8.07 22.17 -7.99
C THR A 169 7.08 21.18 -7.39
N ASP A 170 7.51 20.45 -6.36
CA ASP A 170 6.73 19.51 -5.57
C ASP A 170 5.82 18.59 -6.40
N ARG A 171 6.40 17.98 -7.44
CA ARG A 171 5.69 17.08 -8.36
C ARG A 171 5.33 15.78 -7.66
N GLY A 172 4.04 15.45 -7.59
CA GLY A 172 3.54 14.24 -6.93
C GLY A 172 4.14 12.92 -7.43
N ALA A 173 4.52 12.85 -8.72
CA ALA A 173 5.22 11.71 -9.29
C ALA A 173 6.65 11.50 -8.71
N ASP A 174 7.32 12.58 -8.33
CA ASP A 174 8.68 12.59 -7.80
C ASP A 174 8.73 12.49 -6.25
N ARG A 175 7.63 12.86 -5.55
CA ARG A 175 7.52 12.91 -4.06
C ARG A 175 8.06 11.68 -3.33
N VAL A 176 7.86 10.48 -3.88
CA VAL A 176 8.33 9.22 -3.27
C VAL A 176 9.87 9.15 -3.18
N GLY A 177 10.60 9.96 -3.96
CA GLY A 177 12.06 9.98 -3.96
C GLY A 177 12.65 8.77 -4.68
N ARG A 178 13.67 8.16 -4.07
CA ARG A 178 14.16 6.85 -4.50
C ARG A 178 13.23 5.76 -4.00
N PHE A 179 12.95 4.77 -4.84
CA PHE A 179 12.03 3.69 -4.50
C PHE A 179 12.29 2.40 -5.28
N VAL A 180 11.72 1.31 -4.77
CA VAL A 180 11.54 0.03 -5.47
C VAL A 180 10.08 -0.38 -5.32
N THR A 181 9.45 -0.90 -6.38
CA THR A 181 8.20 -1.66 -6.30
C THR A 181 8.44 -3.13 -6.61
N VAL A 182 7.74 -4.00 -5.88
CA VAL A 182 7.66 -5.44 -6.14
C VAL A 182 6.20 -5.78 -6.41
N VAL A 183 5.95 -6.50 -7.51
CA VAL A 183 4.68 -7.23 -7.70
C VAL A 183 4.89 -8.62 -7.11
N GLY A 184 4.18 -8.92 -6.03
CA GLY A 184 4.24 -10.21 -5.35
C GLY A 184 3.55 -11.31 -6.16
N LYS A 185 3.84 -12.57 -5.82
CA LYS A 185 3.13 -13.75 -6.35
C LYS A 185 1.65 -13.81 -5.93
N ASP A 186 1.25 -12.98 -4.97
CA ASP A 186 -0.12 -12.69 -4.57
C ASP A 186 -0.84 -11.68 -5.49
N GLY A 187 -0.15 -11.15 -6.52
CA GLY A 187 -0.68 -10.16 -7.46
C GLY A 187 -0.66 -8.72 -6.94
N VAL A 188 -0.13 -8.48 -5.74
CA VAL A 188 -0.13 -7.15 -5.10
C VAL A 188 1.16 -6.40 -5.40
N ARG A 189 1.05 -5.09 -5.67
CA ARG A 189 2.19 -4.18 -5.79
C ARG A 189 2.50 -3.51 -4.45
N TYR A 190 3.66 -3.87 -3.91
CA TYR A 190 4.27 -3.25 -2.73
C TYR A 190 5.25 -2.16 -3.17
N LEU A 191 5.16 -0.97 -2.57
CA LEU A 191 6.11 0.13 -2.75
C LEU A 191 6.93 0.32 -1.48
N GLY A 192 8.25 0.41 -1.62
CA GLY A 192 9.16 0.99 -0.62
C GLY A 192 9.85 2.23 -1.17
N GLY A 193 9.60 3.39 -0.55
CA GLY A 193 10.09 4.71 -0.95
C GLY A 193 10.83 5.47 0.15
N HIS A 194 11.21 6.72 -0.15
CA HIS A 194 12.16 7.55 0.60
C HIS A 194 13.54 6.92 0.80
N LEU A 195 13.91 5.93 -0.01
CA LEU A 195 15.13 5.15 0.18
C LEU A 195 16.40 6.02 0.12
N ASP A 196 17.41 5.69 0.92
CA ASP A 196 18.73 6.28 0.76
C ASP A 196 19.44 5.67 -0.45
N SER A 197 19.46 4.34 -0.56
CA SER A 197 19.92 3.61 -1.75
C SER A 197 18.93 2.54 -2.20
N VAL A 198 19.00 2.19 -3.49
CA VAL A 198 18.43 0.97 -4.06
C VAL A 198 19.56 -0.07 -4.08
N GLY A 199 19.24 -1.33 -3.74
CA GLY A 199 20.24 -2.39 -3.62
C GLY A 199 20.91 -2.74 -4.95
N ASN A 200 22.18 -3.17 -4.89
CA ASN A 200 22.92 -3.58 -6.08
C ASN A 200 22.20 -4.70 -6.84
N GLY A 201 22.08 -4.54 -8.16
CA GLY A 201 21.38 -5.48 -9.04
C GLY A 201 19.85 -5.37 -9.03
N ILE A 202 19.22 -4.70 -8.05
CA ILE A 202 17.77 -4.51 -7.95
C ILE A 202 17.30 -3.56 -9.06
N ARG A 203 16.58 -4.12 -10.05
CA ARG A 203 16.09 -3.44 -11.25
C ARG A 203 14.83 -4.16 -11.78
N PRO A 204 14.02 -3.52 -12.65
CA PRO A 204 12.84 -4.14 -13.25
C PRO A 204 13.13 -5.53 -13.85
N GLY A 205 12.18 -6.46 -13.67
CA GLY A 205 12.27 -7.84 -14.14
C GLY A 205 13.06 -8.80 -13.22
N VAL A 206 13.74 -8.30 -12.18
CA VAL A 206 14.46 -9.17 -11.23
C VAL A 206 13.48 -9.87 -10.29
N ALA A 207 13.50 -11.19 -10.28
CA ALA A 207 12.80 -12.00 -9.29
C ALA A 207 13.43 -11.85 -7.90
N VAL A 208 12.60 -11.75 -6.87
CA VAL A 208 13.01 -11.55 -5.46
C VAL A 208 12.28 -12.48 -4.51
N ARG A 209 12.92 -12.81 -3.39
CA ARG A 209 12.36 -13.65 -2.32
C ARG A 209 11.91 -12.83 -1.12
N ALA A 210 10.91 -13.33 -0.39
CA ALA A 210 10.46 -12.70 0.85
C ALA A 210 11.63 -12.48 1.84
N GLY A 211 11.81 -11.26 2.34
CA GLY A 211 12.91 -10.89 3.23
C GLY A 211 14.26 -10.59 2.58
N GLN A 212 14.37 -10.64 1.24
CA GLN A 212 15.53 -10.20 0.46
C GLN A 212 15.66 -8.67 0.49
N VAL A 213 16.89 -8.15 0.63
CA VAL A 213 17.17 -6.71 0.64
C VAL A 213 16.94 -6.08 -0.74
N LEU A 214 16.16 -4.99 -0.77
CA LEU A 214 15.83 -4.20 -1.94
C LEU A 214 16.51 -2.83 -1.96
N GLY A 215 16.97 -2.34 -0.79
CA GLY A 215 17.60 -1.04 -0.61
C GLY A 215 17.71 -0.67 0.87
N THR A 216 18.01 0.59 1.16
CA THR A 216 18.12 1.11 2.52
C THR A 216 17.14 2.25 2.81
N VAL A 217 16.63 2.32 4.02
CA VAL A 217 15.75 3.40 4.51
C VAL A 217 16.52 4.72 4.60
N GLY A 218 15.86 5.82 4.28
CA GLY A 218 16.43 7.16 4.34
C GLY A 218 15.37 8.26 4.36
N ASP A 219 15.70 9.37 3.68
CA ASP A 219 14.97 10.64 3.65
C ASP A 219 14.85 11.20 2.21
N SER A 220 14.81 10.36 1.17
CA SER A 220 14.68 10.88 -0.20
C SER A 220 13.25 11.26 -0.58
N GLY A 221 13.07 12.13 -1.58
CA GLY A 221 11.73 12.64 -1.94
C GLY A 221 11.29 13.81 -1.06
N ASP A 222 9.98 13.90 -0.78
CA ASP A 222 9.38 14.91 0.11
C ASP A 222 9.65 14.66 1.61
N GLY A 223 10.15 13.48 1.99
CA GLY A 223 10.69 13.21 3.32
C GLY A 223 12.04 13.90 3.65
N LYS A 224 12.65 14.63 2.69
CA LYS A 224 13.99 15.19 2.83
C LYS A 224 14.11 16.21 3.96
N GLY A 225 15.05 15.98 4.87
CA GLY A 225 15.31 16.83 6.03
C GLY A 225 14.39 16.58 7.22
N GLY A 226 13.49 15.59 7.14
CA GLY A 226 12.78 15.03 8.29
C GLY A 226 13.49 13.82 8.89
N SER A 227 12.82 13.13 9.81
CA SER A 227 13.23 11.81 10.29
C SER A 227 13.31 10.81 9.13
N SER A 228 14.27 9.87 9.18
CA SER A 228 14.32 8.78 8.20
C SER A 228 13.21 7.75 8.43
N GLY A 229 12.64 7.23 7.34
CA GLY A 229 11.54 6.27 7.40
C GLY A 229 11.16 5.74 6.04
N LEU A 230 10.74 4.48 5.98
CA LEU A 230 10.27 3.85 4.76
C LEU A 230 8.88 4.37 4.41
N TYR A 231 8.70 4.95 3.22
CA TYR A 231 7.37 5.12 2.64
C TYR A 231 6.88 3.75 2.19
N PHE A 232 5.93 3.16 2.90
CA PHE A 232 5.36 1.86 2.55
C PHE A 232 3.92 2.00 2.08
N ALA A 233 3.59 1.40 0.93
CA ALA A 233 2.25 1.47 0.35
C ALA A 233 1.87 0.19 -0.40
N ILE A 234 0.57 -0.10 -0.43
CA ILE A 234 -0.03 -1.29 -1.03
C ILE A 234 -0.98 -0.87 -2.16
N SER A 235 -0.90 -1.54 -3.32
CA SER A 235 -1.65 -1.22 -4.54
C SER A 235 -1.70 -2.41 -5.51
N TRP A 236 -2.30 -2.25 -6.69
CA TRP A 236 -2.18 -3.20 -7.82
C TRP A 236 -1.24 -2.67 -8.91
N GLN A 237 -0.76 -3.54 -9.81
CA GLN A 237 0.12 -3.13 -10.91
C GLN A 237 -0.59 -2.20 -11.91
N THR A 238 0.11 -1.14 -12.33
CA THR A 238 -0.30 -0.18 -13.37
C THR A 238 0.92 0.23 -14.20
N SER A 239 0.70 0.92 -15.34
CA SER A 239 1.79 1.68 -15.97
C SER A 239 2.25 2.84 -15.08
N SER A 240 3.48 3.31 -15.29
CA SER A 240 4.15 4.31 -14.47
C SER A 240 3.53 5.71 -14.54
N ALA A 241 2.70 5.98 -15.56
CA ALA A 241 1.91 7.20 -15.72
C ALA A 241 0.87 7.37 -14.61
N TYR A 242 0.30 6.27 -14.11
CA TYR A 242 -0.64 6.23 -13.00
C TYR A 242 0.09 6.24 -11.65
N TRP A 243 1.02 7.20 -11.49
CA TRP A 243 1.94 7.29 -10.35
C TRP A 243 1.23 7.44 -9.00
N TRP A 244 0.00 7.96 -8.97
CA TRP A 244 -0.80 8.04 -7.75
C TRP A 244 -1.28 6.66 -7.28
N VAL A 245 -1.61 5.74 -8.20
CA VAL A 245 -1.94 4.34 -7.88
C VAL A 245 -0.71 3.64 -7.28
N ARG A 246 0.50 3.99 -7.73
CA ARG A 246 1.76 3.48 -7.16
C ARG A 246 2.00 3.98 -5.73
N ARG A 247 1.50 5.17 -5.38
CA ARG A 247 1.65 5.78 -4.04
C ARG A 247 0.75 5.15 -2.96
N GLY A 248 -0.28 4.39 -3.34
CA GLY A 248 -1.09 3.61 -2.42
C GLY A 248 -2.58 3.62 -2.74
N MET A 249 -3.25 2.50 -2.45
CA MET A 249 -4.71 2.30 -2.61
C MET A 249 -5.34 1.46 -1.49
N VAL A 250 -4.54 0.82 -0.63
CA VAL A 250 -4.94 0.03 0.54
C VAL A 250 -4.08 0.46 1.73
N ASP A 251 -4.68 0.65 2.91
CA ASP A 251 -3.98 1.10 4.10
C ASP A 251 -3.09 -0.02 4.69
N PRO A 252 -1.75 0.15 4.76
CA PRO A 252 -0.86 -0.98 5.08
C PRO A 252 -0.86 -1.47 6.53
N TRP A 253 -1.37 -0.69 7.49
CA TRP A 253 -1.01 -0.87 8.91
C TRP A 253 -1.48 -2.19 9.52
N SER A 254 -2.65 -2.72 9.12
CA SER A 254 -3.19 -4.01 9.59
C SER A 254 -2.31 -5.19 9.14
N TYR A 255 -1.82 -5.14 7.91
CA TYR A 255 -0.87 -6.09 7.34
C TYR A 255 0.51 -5.99 8.00
N LEU A 256 0.97 -4.76 8.24
CA LEU A 256 2.22 -4.48 8.97
C LEU A 256 2.21 -5.04 10.41
N ASP A 257 1.07 -4.96 11.12
CA ASP A 257 0.90 -5.60 12.43
C ASP A 257 0.98 -7.13 12.32
N ALA A 258 0.21 -7.71 11.39
CA ALA A 258 0.16 -9.15 11.18
C ALA A 258 1.54 -9.75 10.80
N TRP A 259 2.35 -9.05 10.01
CA TRP A 259 3.68 -9.53 9.60
C TRP A 259 4.79 -9.25 10.62
N MET A 260 4.56 -8.39 11.63
CA MET A 260 5.53 -8.09 12.68
C MET A 260 5.42 -9.03 13.88
N THR A 261 4.21 -9.18 14.42
CA THR A 261 3.96 -9.96 15.66
C THR A 261 2.76 -10.89 15.57
N GLY A 262 1.89 -10.72 14.57
CA GLY A 262 0.68 -11.52 14.38
C GLY A 262 0.86 -12.72 13.45
N ASN A 263 -0.01 -12.82 12.44
CA ASN A 263 -0.03 -13.93 11.49
C ASN A 263 0.73 -13.57 10.18
N PRO A 264 1.91 -14.16 9.91
CA PRO A 264 2.70 -13.87 8.72
C PRO A 264 2.14 -14.50 7.43
N THR A 265 0.85 -14.90 7.40
CA THR A 265 0.15 -15.38 6.20
C THR A 265 -1.05 -14.50 5.81
N LEU A 266 -1.33 -13.41 6.53
CA LEU A 266 -2.37 -12.44 6.15
C LEU A 266 -1.98 -11.73 4.85
N SER A 267 -2.78 -11.92 3.80
CA SER A 267 -2.58 -11.30 2.49
C SER A 267 -3.50 -10.09 2.27
N PRO A 268 -2.99 -8.98 1.69
CA PRO A 268 -3.83 -7.87 1.22
C PRO A 268 -4.50 -8.15 -0.13
N GLY A 269 -4.27 -9.30 -0.77
CA GLY A 269 -4.77 -9.61 -2.13
C GLY A 269 -6.28 -9.41 -2.30
N THR A 270 -7.09 -9.87 -1.34
CA THR A 270 -8.56 -9.73 -1.38
C THR A 270 -9.01 -8.27 -1.31
N GLU A 271 -8.40 -7.46 -0.44
CA GLU A 271 -8.71 -6.03 -0.32
C GLU A 271 -8.25 -5.25 -1.56
N VAL A 272 -7.03 -5.54 -2.05
CA VAL A 272 -6.47 -4.95 -3.28
C VAL A 272 -7.33 -5.28 -4.49
N ALA A 273 -7.83 -6.51 -4.62
CA ALA A 273 -8.75 -6.91 -5.68
C ALA A 273 -10.10 -6.19 -5.56
N SER A 274 -10.68 -6.12 -4.36
CA SER A 274 -11.94 -5.40 -4.10
C SER A 274 -11.83 -3.90 -4.42
N MET A 275 -10.77 -3.25 -3.96
CA MET A 275 -10.48 -1.84 -4.24
C MET A 275 -10.27 -1.58 -5.74
N ARG A 276 -9.54 -2.46 -6.43
CA ARG A 276 -9.36 -2.39 -7.90
C ARG A 276 -10.67 -2.58 -8.66
N ALA A 277 -11.55 -3.48 -8.20
CA ALA A 277 -12.86 -3.69 -8.81
C ALA A 277 -13.76 -2.46 -8.62
N ARG A 278 -13.76 -1.87 -7.41
CA ARG A 278 -14.59 -0.69 -7.07
C ARG A 278 -14.13 0.62 -7.74
N LEU A 279 -12.81 0.79 -7.95
CA LEU A 279 -12.22 2.03 -8.47
C LEU A 279 -11.76 1.92 -9.94
N GLY A 280 -11.82 0.73 -10.52
CA GLY A 280 -11.19 0.41 -11.81
C GLY A 280 -9.67 0.28 -11.71
N ALA A 281 -9.03 -0.20 -12.78
CA ALA A 281 -7.57 -0.38 -12.83
C ALA A 281 -6.79 0.95 -12.83
N THR A 282 -7.41 2.03 -13.32
CA THR A 282 -6.77 3.34 -13.56
C THR A 282 -7.69 4.49 -13.09
N PRO A 283 -7.98 4.59 -11.78
CA PRO A 283 -8.83 5.66 -11.25
C PRO A 283 -8.20 7.04 -11.48
N ARG A 284 -9.02 8.10 -11.49
CA ARG A 284 -8.52 9.47 -11.41
C ARG A 284 -7.74 9.67 -10.09
N CYS A 285 -6.74 10.54 -10.10
CA CYS A 285 -6.08 10.93 -8.86
C CYS A 285 -7.06 11.71 -7.97
N GLN A 286 -7.11 11.39 -6.67
CA GLN A 286 -8.03 12.00 -5.69
C GLN A 286 -7.31 12.81 -4.60
N ALA A 287 -6.10 12.40 -4.18
CA ALA A 287 -5.35 13.04 -3.10
C ALA A 287 -3.90 13.38 -3.53
N GLU A 288 -3.40 14.50 -3.03
CA GLU A 288 -2.03 15.01 -3.30
C GLU A 288 -1.67 15.10 -4.80
N CYS A 289 -2.65 15.36 -5.67
CA CYS A 289 -2.47 15.28 -7.13
C CYS A 289 -1.68 16.45 -7.73
N ALA A 290 -1.80 17.63 -7.14
CA ALA A 290 -1.21 18.86 -7.66
C ALA A 290 0.30 18.95 -7.41
N ALA A 291 1.00 19.57 -8.36
CA ALA A 291 2.34 20.13 -8.19
C ALA A 291 2.22 21.60 -7.77
N LYS A 292 3.29 22.19 -7.20
CA LYS A 292 3.35 23.63 -6.95
C LYS A 292 3.58 24.39 -8.25
N SER A 293 2.87 25.51 -8.42
CA SER A 293 3.13 26.46 -9.50
C SER A 293 4.45 27.19 -9.24
N THR A 294 5.47 26.88 -10.05
CA THR A 294 6.67 27.74 -10.11
C THR A 294 6.26 29.12 -10.62
N PRO A 295 6.64 30.22 -9.94
CA PRO A 295 6.41 31.56 -10.46
C PRO A 295 6.99 31.70 -11.88
N ARG A 296 6.18 32.21 -12.82
CA ARG A 296 6.68 32.56 -14.15
C ARG A 296 7.80 33.60 -13.96
N PRO A 297 8.98 33.44 -14.60
CA PRO A 297 9.99 34.49 -14.58
C PRO A 297 9.35 35.81 -15.02
N ARG A 298 9.46 36.86 -14.19
CA ARG A 298 9.08 38.21 -14.61
C ARG A 298 9.93 38.52 -15.85
N PRO A 299 9.34 38.92 -16.99
CA PRO A 299 10.13 39.27 -18.16
C PRO A 299 11.13 40.36 -17.75
N THR A 300 12.41 40.10 -18.00
CA THR A 300 13.47 41.08 -17.78
C THR A 300 13.11 42.34 -18.54
N ALA A 301 13.03 43.48 -17.86
CA ALA A 301 12.76 44.74 -18.53
C ALA A 301 13.88 44.98 -19.54
N THR A 302 13.53 45.05 -20.83
CA THR A 302 14.46 45.39 -21.90
C THR A 302 15.08 46.73 -21.55
N GLN A 303 16.40 46.77 -21.32
CA GLN A 303 17.09 48.03 -21.13
C GLN A 303 16.87 48.88 -22.39
N PRO A 304 16.47 50.16 -22.26
CA PRO A 304 16.29 51.02 -23.43
C PRO A 304 17.61 51.08 -24.19
N ASN A 305 17.55 50.79 -25.49
CA ASN A 305 18.74 50.68 -26.33
C ASN A 305 19.50 52.02 -26.30
N HIS A 306 20.75 52.02 -25.84
CA HIS A 306 21.58 53.22 -25.82
C HIS A 306 21.94 53.61 -27.26
N GLN A 307 21.10 54.47 -27.85
CA GLN A 307 21.29 54.99 -29.19
C GLN A 307 22.63 55.75 -29.26
N PRO A 308 23.56 55.38 -30.16
CA PRO A 308 24.86 56.04 -30.25
C PRO A 308 24.71 57.53 -30.58
N THR A 309 25.33 58.39 -29.78
CA THR A 309 25.39 59.83 -30.04
C THR A 309 26.14 60.07 -31.35
N PRO A 310 25.58 60.79 -32.34
CA PRO A 310 26.29 61.07 -33.57
C PRO A 310 27.52 61.94 -33.28
N GLN A 311 28.70 61.51 -33.75
CA GLN A 311 29.90 62.33 -33.66
C GLN A 311 29.79 63.52 -34.62
N VAL A 312 29.88 64.73 -34.06
CA VAL A 312 29.97 65.95 -34.86
C VAL A 312 31.40 66.10 -35.36
N THR A 313 31.65 65.70 -36.60
CA THR A 313 32.86 66.07 -37.33
C THR A 313 32.88 67.57 -37.58
N ARG A 314 33.92 68.25 -37.11
CA ARG A 314 34.29 69.59 -37.59
C ARG A 314 35.27 69.42 -38.75
N GLY A 315 35.05 70.19 -39.82
CA GLY A 315 36.10 70.58 -40.77
C GLY A 315 36.78 71.87 -40.32
#